data_AF-A0A2D8TDD2-F1
#
_entry.id   AF-A0A2D8TDD2-F1
#
_cell.length_a   1.000
_cell.length_b   1.000
_cell.length_c   1.000
_cell.angle_alpha   90.00
_cell.angle_beta   90.00
_cell.angle_gamma   90.00
#
_symmetry.space_group_name_H-M   'P 1'
#
loop_
_entity.id
_entity.type
_entity.pdbx_description
1 polymer ?
#
loop_
_entity_poly.entity_id
_entity_poly.type
_entity_poly.pdbx_seq_one_letter_code
_entity_poly.pdbx_strand_id
1 'polypeptide(L)'
;MTETTTAPTVAELEAQQAALTAQQAELDRQMAAASLASVQAAKAVLDRAASIKVADDLEPLLEQLPANSVARQQITNVITVNRGVRDLLGREVTRLEALAAEPVEEEAS
;
A
#
# COMPACT_ATOMS: atom_id res chain seq x y z
N MET A 1 47.57 9.50 26.30
CA MET A 1 47.14 8.90 25.01
C MET A 1 46.09 9.83 24.46
N THR A 2 46.41 10.60 23.42
CA THR A 2 45.48 11.52 22.77
C THR A 2 44.75 10.77 21.67
N GLU A 3 43.50 10.40 21.91
CA GLU A 3 42.61 9.91 20.86
C GLU A 3 42.45 11.04 19.83
N THR A 4 43.10 10.88 18.68
CA THR A 4 42.94 11.80 17.57
C THR A 4 41.73 11.29 16.80
N THR A 5 40.55 11.82 17.12
CA THR A 5 39.36 11.56 16.32
C THR A 5 39.53 12.31 14.99
N THR A 6 40.04 11.61 13.99
CA THR A 6 40.08 12.10 12.61
C THR A 6 38.65 12.26 12.11
N ALA A 7 38.31 13.44 11.57
CA ALA A 7 37.01 13.67 10.95
C ALA A 7 36.88 12.79 9.69
N PRO A 8 35.71 12.19 9.43
CA PRO A 8 35.50 11.36 8.25
C PRO A 8 35.66 12.18 6.97
N THR A 9 36.25 11.54 5.96
CA THR A 9 36.42 12.08 4.61
C THR A 9 35.08 12.09 3.86
N VAL A 10 34.99 12.88 2.79
CA VAL A 10 33.78 12.94 1.94
C VAL A 10 33.43 11.56 1.37
N ALA A 11 34.44 10.79 0.94
CA ALA A 11 34.24 9.43 0.42
C ALA A 11 33.68 8.46 1.48
N GLU A 12 34.13 8.57 2.74
CA GLU A 12 33.57 7.77 3.84
C GLU A 12 32.12 8.14 4.15
N LEU A 13 31.77 9.42 4.03
CA LEU A 13 30.39 9.89 4.22
C LEU A 13 29.47 9.41 3.08
N GLU A 14 29.93 9.45 1.83
CA GLU A 14 29.18 8.94 0.68
C GLU A 14 28.95 7.43 0.77
N ALA A 15 29.99 6.67 1.12
CA ALA A 15 29.87 5.22 1.35
C ALA A 15 28.91 4.90 2.52
N GLN A 16 28.98 5.67 3.60
CA GLN A 16 28.07 5.52 4.74
C GLN A 16 26.63 5.87 4.37
N GLN A 17 26.42 6.89 3.53
CA GLN A 17 25.10 7.24 3.01
C GLN A 17 24.52 6.12 2.14
N ALA A 18 25.31 5.55 1.21
CA ALA A 18 24.89 4.42 0.39
C ALA A 18 24.51 3.20 1.24
N ALA A 19 25.32 2.88 2.26
CA ALA A 19 25.04 1.79 3.18
C ALA A 19 23.75 2.00 4.00
N LEU A 20 23.45 3.23 4.39
CA LEU A 20 22.20 3.58 5.07
C LEU A 20 21.00 3.46 4.14
N THR A 21 21.11 3.91 2.89
CA THR A 21 20.06 3.77 1.88
C THR A 21 19.75 2.29 1.59
N ALA A 22 20.78 1.46 1.46
CA ALA A 22 20.60 0.02 1.27
C ALA A 22 19.92 -0.66 2.48
N GLN A 23 20.31 -0.29 3.71
CA GLN A 23 19.65 -0.79 4.92
C GLN A 23 18.18 -0.34 5.01
N GLN A 24 17.89 0.89 4.61
CA GLN A 24 16.52 1.41 4.62
C GLN A 24 15.63 0.67 3.61
N ALA A 25 16.13 0.42 2.40
CA ALA A 25 15.43 -0.37 1.40
C ALA A 25 15.13 -1.80 1.90
N GLU A 26 16.10 -2.44 2.56
CA GLU A 26 15.91 -3.76 3.14
C GLU A 26 14.87 -3.77 4.27
N LEU A 27 14.89 -2.75 5.15
CA LEU A 27 13.88 -2.61 6.19
C LEU A 27 12.48 -2.43 5.60
N ASP A 28 12.34 -1.60 4.57
CA ASP A 28 11.07 -1.38 3.87
C ASP A 28 10.53 -2.67 3.24
N ARG A 29 11.40 -3.51 2.67
CA ARG A 29 11.01 -4.84 2.17
C ARG A 29 10.51 -5.77 3.26
N GLN A 30 11.23 -5.85 4.38
CA GLN A 30 10.83 -6.70 5.50
C GLN A 30 9.50 -6.25 6.09
N MET A 31 9.30 -4.94 6.23
CA MET A 31 8.03 -4.35 6.65
C MET A 31 6.91 -4.64 5.66
N ALA A 32 7.18 -4.55 4.35
CA ALA A 32 6.20 -4.86 3.32
C ALA A 32 5.78 -6.33 3.35
N ALA A 33 6.74 -7.26 3.42
CA ALA A 33 6.49 -8.69 3.52
C ALA A 33 5.69 -9.05 4.79
N ALA A 34 6.03 -8.47 5.94
CA ALA A 34 5.30 -8.67 7.19
C ALA A 34 3.86 -8.15 7.13
N SER A 35 3.63 -7.03 6.43
CA SER A 35 2.32 -6.40 6.29
C SER A 35 1.43 -7.08 5.25
N LEU A 36 2.03 -7.68 4.20
CA LEU A 36 1.35 -8.24 3.05
C LEU A 36 0.27 -9.26 3.43
N ALA A 37 0.59 -10.21 4.31
CA ALA A 37 -0.36 -11.24 4.73
C ALA A 37 -1.61 -10.64 5.41
N SER A 38 -1.43 -9.61 6.23
CA SER A 38 -2.53 -8.94 6.93
C SER A 38 -3.41 -8.16 5.95
N VAL A 39 -2.82 -7.46 4.98
CA VAL A 39 -3.57 -6.71 3.96
C VAL A 39 -4.29 -7.65 2.99
N GLN A 40 -3.66 -8.76 2.58
CA GLN A 40 -4.32 -9.80 1.79
C GLN A 40 -5.50 -10.43 2.54
N ALA A 41 -5.35 -10.68 3.86
CA ALA A 41 -6.45 -11.15 4.69
C ALA A 41 -7.60 -10.13 4.77
N ALA A 42 -7.29 -8.85 4.97
CA ALA A 42 -8.28 -7.77 4.97
C ALA A 42 -9.02 -7.68 3.63
N LYS A 43 -8.29 -7.76 2.50
CA LYS A 43 -8.87 -7.80 1.16
C LYS A 43 -9.79 -9.01 0.99
N ALA A 44 -9.37 -10.21 1.42
CA ALA A 44 -10.17 -11.42 1.30
C ALA A 44 -11.45 -11.37 2.15
N VAL A 45 -11.38 -10.78 3.35
CA VAL A 45 -12.56 -10.54 4.19
C VAL A 45 -13.50 -9.57 3.50
N LEU A 46 -12.98 -8.46 2.95
CA LEU A 46 -13.79 -7.48 2.23
C LEU A 46 -14.44 -8.09 0.98
N ASP A 47 -13.69 -8.88 0.19
CA ASP A 47 -14.19 -9.61 -0.99
C ASP A 47 -15.33 -10.59 -0.64
N ARG A 48 -15.34 -11.14 0.57
CA ARG A 48 -16.41 -12.02 1.08
C ARG A 48 -17.53 -11.29 1.79
N ALA A 49 -17.29 -10.06 2.24
CA ALA A 49 -18.25 -9.30 3.03
C ALA A 49 -19.45 -8.93 2.15
N ALA A 50 -20.65 -9.06 2.73
CA ALA A 50 -21.90 -8.68 2.07
C ALA A 50 -21.89 -7.21 1.63
N SER A 51 -21.09 -6.34 2.27
CA SER A 51 -20.96 -4.93 1.92
C SER A 51 -20.45 -4.67 0.50
N ILE A 52 -19.64 -5.58 -0.09
CA ILE A 52 -19.29 -5.43 -1.51
C ILE A 52 -20.49 -5.76 -2.39
N LYS A 53 -21.23 -6.83 -2.08
CA LYS A 53 -22.47 -7.15 -2.81
C LYS A 53 -23.49 -6.03 -2.74
N VAL A 54 -23.51 -5.25 -1.66
CA VAL A 54 -24.36 -4.06 -1.55
C VAL A 54 -24.11 -3.08 -2.70
N ALA A 55 -22.87 -2.88 -3.16
CA ALA A 55 -22.63 -1.99 -4.30
C ALA A 55 -23.23 -2.56 -5.60
N ASP A 56 -23.05 -3.86 -5.84
CA ASP A 56 -23.56 -4.55 -7.02
C ASP A 56 -25.09 -4.67 -7.01
N ASP A 57 -25.70 -4.88 -5.83
CA ASP A 57 -27.15 -4.99 -5.64
C ASP A 57 -27.85 -3.63 -5.73
N LEU A 58 -27.18 -2.55 -5.33
CA LEU A 58 -27.72 -1.19 -5.36
C LEU A 58 -27.63 -0.53 -6.75
N GLU A 59 -26.66 -0.91 -7.58
CA GLU A 59 -26.46 -0.27 -8.90
C GLU A 59 -27.67 -0.40 -9.84
N PRO A 60 -28.35 -1.56 -9.95
CA PRO A 60 -29.59 -1.69 -10.72
C PRO A 60 -30.75 -0.82 -10.21
N LEU A 61 -30.74 -0.46 -8.92
CA LEU A 61 -31.78 0.39 -8.34
C LEU A 61 -31.65 1.85 -8.76
N LEU A 62 -30.46 2.27 -9.23
CA LEU A 62 -30.26 3.62 -9.74
C LEU A 62 -31.16 3.91 -10.94
N GLU A 63 -31.39 2.94 -11.83
CA GLU A 63 -32.23 3.13 -13.01
C GLU A 63 -33.70 3.41 -12.66
N GLN A 64 -34.14 2.95 -11.50
CA GLN A 64 -35.51 3.11 -11.01
C GLN A 64 -35.74 4.44 -10.26
N LEU A 65 -34.66 5.18 -9.98
CA LEU A 65 -34.70 6.40 -9.18
C LEU A 65 -34.57 7.66 -10.06
N PRO A 66 -35.35 8.72 -9.76
CA PRO A 66 -35.21 10.00 -10.45
C PRO A 66 -33.77 10.51 -10.35
N ALA A 67 -33.23 11.02 -11.47
CA ALA A 67 -31.84 11.47 -11.58
C ALA A 67 -31.44 12.49 -10.52
N ASN A 68 -32.36 13.37 -10.13
CA ASN A 68 -32.13 14.44 -9.16
C ASN A 68 -32.61 14.10 -7.74
N SER A 69 -32.88 12.83 -7.44
CA SER A 69 -33.36 12.42 -6.13
C SER A 69 -32.21 12.26 -5.12
N VAL A 70 -32.50 12.64 -3.87
CA VAL A 70 -31.59 12.42 -2.73
C VAL A 70 -31.27 10.94 -2.56
N ALA A 71 -32.26 10.05 -2.77
CA ALA A 71 -32.07 8.60 -2.69
C ALA A 71 -31.05 8.09 -3.72
N ARG A 72 -31.11 8.57 -4.96
CA ARG A 72 -30.12 8.23 -5.99
C ARG A 72 -28.72 8.69 -5.58
N GLN A 73 -28.58 9.91 -5.07
CA GLN A 73 -27.28 10.42 -4.61
C GLN A 73 -26.72 9.58 -3.45
N GLN A 74 -27.56 9.20 -2.50
CA GLN A 74 -27.15 8.36 -1.37
C GLN A 74 -26.65 6.99 -1.84
N ILE A 75 -27.36 6.34 -2.76
CA ILE A 75 -26.93 5.06 -3.33
C ILE A 75 -25.60 5.21 -4.08
N THR A 76 -25.44 6.24 -4.91
CA THR A 76 -24.17 6.51 -5.60
C THR A 76 -23.01 6.69 -4.62
N ASN A 77 -23.23 7.39 -3.50
CA ASN A 77 -22.19 7.57 -2.47
C ASN A 77 -21.78 6.22 -1.85
N VAL A 78 -22.75 5.36 -1.52
CA VAL A 78 -22.50 4.03 -0.94
C VAL A 78 -21.71 3.15 -1.92
N ILE A 79 -22.11 3.13 -3.19
CA ILE A 79 -21.39 2.41 -4.25
C ILE A 79 -19.95 2.92 -4.36
N THR A 80 -19.77 4.25 -4.39
CA THR A 80 -18.46 4.89 -4.52
C THR A 80 -17.52 4.50 -3.37
N VAL A 81 -18.01 4.56 -2.12
CA VAL A 81 -17.18 4.21 -0.96
C VAL A 81 -16.81 2.73 -0.98
N ASN A 82 -17.76 1.82 -1.23
CA ASN A 82 -17.47 0.39 -1.24
C ASN A 82 -16.46 0.00 -2.32
N ARG A 83 -16.63 0.54 -3.54
CA ARG A 83 -15.67 0.33 -4.64
C ARG A 83 -14.31 0.95 -4.32
N GLY A 84 -14.30 2.18 -3.82
CA GLY A 84 -13.07 2.88 -3.46
C GLY A 84 -12.23 2.15 -2.41
N VAL A 85 -12.87 1.60 -1.37
CA VAL A 85 -12.17 0.79 -0.34
C VAL A 85 -11.61 -0.49 -0.94
N ARG A 86 -12.36 -1.17 -1.81
CA ARG A 86 -11.88 -2.38 -2.50
C ARG A 86 -10.66 -2.08 -3.37
N ASP A 87 -10.71 -1.02 -4.15
CA ASP A 87 -9.62 -0.61 -5.04
C ASP A 87 -8.40 -0.14 -4.26
N LEU A 88 -8.58 0.48 -3.10
CA LEU A 88 -7.49 0.88 -2.22
C LEU A 88 -6.74 -0.35 -1.67
N LEU A 89 -7.46 -1.33 -1.13
CA LEU A 89 -6.83 -2.56 -0.64
C LEU A 89 -6.18 -3.36 -1.79
N GLY A 90 -6.80 -3.41 -2.96
CA GLY A 90 -6.21 -4.04 -4.14
C GLY A 90 -4.87 -3.41 -4.53
N ARG A 91 -4.82 -2.08 -4.62
CA ARG A 91 -3.57 -1.35 -4.93
C ARG A 91 -2.51 -1.53 -3.85
N GLU A 92 -2.90 -1.56 -2.58
CA GLU A 92 -1.95 -1.74 -1.49
C GLU A 92 -1.33 -3.15 -1.51
N VAL A 93 -2.11 -4.19 -1.81
CA VAL A 93 -1.56 -5.54 -2.03
C VAL A 93 -0.52 -5.52 -3.15
N THR A 94 -0.85 -4.92 -4.31
CA THR A 94 0.09 -4.83 -5.44
C THR A 94 1.36 -4.05 -5.08
N ARG A 95 1.25 -2.95 -4.32
CA ARG A 95 2.40 -2.16 -3.85
C ARG A 95 3.31 -3.00 -2.94
N LEU A 96 2.72 -3.70 -1.97
CA LEU A 96 3.46 -4.51 -1.01
C LEU A 96 4.11 -5.73 -1.68
N GLU A 97 3.44 -6.35 -2.65
CA GLU A 97 4.01 -7.42 -3.47
C GLU A 97 5.21 -6.93 -4.29
N ALA A 98 5.11 -5.73 -4.87
CA ALA A 98 6.21 -5.14 -5.64
C ALA A 98 7.43 -4.84 -4.76
N LEU A 99 7.21 -4.23 -3.59
CA LEU A 99 8.27 -3.94 -2.63
C LEU A 99 8.93 -5.22 -2.10
N ALA A 100 8.13 -6.22 -1.72
CA ALA A 100 8.69 -7.48 -1.22
C ALA A 100 9.47 -8.28 -2.28
N ALA A 101 9.19 -8.07 -3.57
CA ALA A 101 9.87 -8.73 -4.69
C ALA A 101 11.09 -7.98 -5.21
N GLU A 102 11.35 -6.75 -4.75
CA GLU A 102 12.45 -5.92 -5.23
C GLU A 102 13.79 -6.56 -4.82
N PRO A 103 14.69 -6.89 -5.77
CA PRO A 103 15.98 -7.50 -5.44
C PRO A 103 16.86 -6.51 -4.67
N VAL A 104 17.69 -7.01 -3.75
CA VAL A 104 18.75 -6.19 -3.16
C VAL A 104 19.74 -5.98 -4.29
N GLU A 105 19.89 -4.75 -4.79
CA GLU A 105 21.09 -4.44 -5.54
C GLU A 105 22.26 -4.54 -4.56
N GLU A 106 22.84 -5.74 -4.48
CA GLU A 106 24.22 -5.92 -4.05
C GLU A 106 25.06 -5.15 -5.08
N GLU A 107 25.39 -3.89 -4.78
CA GLU A 107 26.53 -3.27 -5.46
C GLU A 107 27.75 -4.15 -5.15
N ALA A 108 28.18 -4.85 -6.19
CA ALA A 108 29.25 -5.82 -6.15
C ALA A 108 30.57 -5.16 -5.69
N SER A 109 31.21 -5.89 -4.77
CA SER A 109 32.61 -5.91 -4.32
C SER A 109 33.63 -4.98 -4.98
#